data_AF-A0A6L7S5Q7-F1
#
_entry.id   AF-A0A6L7S5Q7-F1
#
_cell.length_a   1.000
_cell.length_b   1.000
_cell.length_c   1.000
_cell.angle_alpha   90.00
_cell.angle_beta   90.00
_cell.angle_gamma   90.00
#
_symmetry.space_group_name_H-M   'P 1'
#
loop_
_entity.id
_entity.type
_entity.pdbx_description
1 polymer ?
#
loop_
_entity_poly.entity_id
_entity_poly.type
_entity_poly.pdbx_seq_one_letter_code
_entity_poly.pdbx_strand_id
1 'polypeptide(L)'
;MQRHICKDDRSPTAANRHCTTGPVSGHALPGLDSLEIVLGHPVAGDSWEGFVVENIMRAAPERTRASFYRTAAGAEIDLVLELPSRRLWAIEIKRGLSPKLERGFHHAREGLNPEHSFVVHSGNERYRKTEGVEAIGLSDLCREVSLT
;
A
#
# COMPACT_ATOMS: atom_id res chain seq x y z
N MET A 1 53.60 29.81 9.97
CA MET A 1 52.70 30.92 9.56
C MET A 1 51.38 30.27 9.14
N GLN A 2 50.34 30.27 9.99
CA GLN A 2 49.26 31.28 10.09
C GLN A 2 48.40 31.34 8.80
N ARG A 3 47.07 31.33 8.76
CA ARG A 3 45.90 31.23 9.68
C ARG A 3 44.65 31.21 8.75
N HIS A 4 43.58 30.48 9.10
CA HIS A 4 42.15 30.86 8.87
C HIS A 4 41.28 29.70 9.39
N ILE A 5 40.86 29.65 10.66
CA ILE A 5 39.68 30.31 11.26
C ILE A 5 38.41 30.14 10.41
N CYS A 6 37.68 29.05 10.63
CA CYS A 6 36.22 29.01 10.42
C CYS A 6 35.56 29.68 11.62
N LYS A 7 34.75 30.71 11.39
CA LYS A 7 33.83 31.24 12.40
C LYS A 7 32.46 30.62 12.16
N ASP A 8 31.91 30.04 13.22
CA ASP A 8 30.48 29.82 13.41
C ASP A 8 29.73 31.17 13.39
N ASP A 9 28.56 31.21 12.76
CA ASP A 9 27.48 32.12 13.11
C ASP A 9 26.13 31.39 13.07
N ARG A 10 25.36 31.54 14.14
CA ARG A 10 24.06 30.89 14.39
C ARG A 10 22.90 31.69 13.78
N SER A 11 21.95 30.96 13.15
CA SER A 11 20.47 31.14 13.20
C SER A 11 19.84 32.48 12.71
N PRO A 12 18.49 32.62 12.65
CA PRO A 12 17.42 31.75 12.11
C PRO A 12 16.45 32.55 11.20
N THR A 13 15.90 32.01 10.10
CA THR A 13 14.57 32.47 9.62
C THR A 13 13.96 31.57 8.56
N ALA A 14 12.64 31.47 8.62
CA ALA A 14 11.76 30.72 7.75
C ALA A 14 11.71 31.24 6.31
N ALA A 15 11.03 30.43 5.49
CA ALA A 15 10.35 30.74 4.25
C ALA A 15 11.03 30.28 2.94
N ASN A 16 10.18 29.63 2.16
CA ASN A 16 10.30 29.36 0.73
C ASN A 16 11.12 28.14 0.30
N ARG A 17 10.50 26.95 0.43
CA ARG A 17 10.78 25.87 -0.51
C ARG A 17 9.59 25.69 -1.43
N HIS A 18 9.79 26.15 -2.67
CA HIS A 18 9.03 25.77 -3.84
C HIS A 18 8.76 24.26 -3.83
N CYS A 19 7.50 23.87 -3.84
CA CYS A 19 7.10 22.53 -4.24
C CYS A 19 7.21 22.46 -5.76
N THR A 20 8.39 22.17 -6.28
CA THR A 20 8.54 21.75 -7.67
C THR A 20 8.08 20.30 -7.76
N THR A 21 6.95 20.09 -8.42
CA THR A 21 6.51 18.82 -8.99
C THR A 21 7.65 18.23 -9.83
N GLY A 22 8.30 17.18 -9.30
CA GLY A 22 9.21 16.33 -10.07
C GLY A 22 8.42 15.34 -10.93
N PRO A 23 8.96 14.91 -12.08
CA PRO A 23 8.21 14.16 -13.08
C PRO A 23 7.84 12.75 -12.61
N VAL A 24 6.58 12.37 -12.84
CA VAL A 24 6.15 10.96 -12.91
C VAL A 24 6.73 10.35 -14.19
N SER A 25 7.95 9.82 -14.09
CA SER A 25 8.55 9.03 -15.16
C SER A 25 8.32 7.56 -14.87
N GLY A 26 7.31 6.98 -15.51
CA GLY A 26 7.15 5.54 -15.63
C GLY A 26 8.32 4.96 -16.43
N HIS A 27 9.36 4.54 -15.72
CA HIS A 27 10.39 3.63 -16.22
C HIS A 27 10.71 2.69 -15.05
N ALA A 28 10.07 1.52 -15.06
CA ALA A 28 10.44 0.42 -14.18
C ALA A 28 11.89 0.03 -14.52
N LEU A 29 12.81 0.31 -13.60
CA LEU A 29 14.17 -0.21 -13.66
C LEU A 29 14.09 -1.73 -13.46
N PRO A 30 14.64 -2.55 -14.37
CA PRO A 30 14.60 -4.00 -14.21
C PRO A 30 15.38 -4.40 -12.95
N GLY A 31 14.68 -4.90 -11.93
CA GLY A 31 15.28 -5.48 -10.73
C GLY A 31 14.88 -4.88 -9.39
N LEU A 32 13.98 -3.89 -9.35
CA LEU A 32 13.40 -3.39 -8.09
C LEU A 32 11.90 -3.63 -8.04
N ASP A 33 11.44 -4.24 -6.96
CA ASP A 33 10.02 -4.31 -6.64
C ASP A 33 9.49 -2.89 -6.41
N SER A 34 8.28 -2.62 -6.89
CA SER A 34 7.74 -1.26 -7.01
C SER A 34 6.47 -1.10 -6.18
N LEU A 35 6.39 0.01 -5.43
CA LEU A 35 5.19 0.48 -4.75
C LEU A 35 4.65 1.73 -5.47
N GLU A 36 3.41 1.65 -5.96
CA GLU A 36 2.72 2.79 -6.57
C GLU A 36 1.68 3.32 -5.59
N ILE A 37 1.81 4.60 -5.20
CA ILE A 37 0.92 5.20 -4.19
C ILE A 37 -0.49 5.31 -4.76
N VAL A 38 -1.49 4.88 -3.97
CA VAL A 38 -2.90 5.15 -4.27
C VAL A 38 -3.13 6.65 -4.11
N LEU A 39 -3.19 7.38 -5.23
CA LEU A 39 -3.45 8.81 -5.23
C LEU A 39 -4.92 9.03 -4.85
N GLY A 40 -5.17 9.72 -3.72
CA GLY A 40 -6.50 9.96 -3.14
C GLY A 40 -7.45 10.86 -3.95
N HIS A 41 -7.22 11.03 -5.26
CA HIS A 41 -8.19 11.63 -6.16
C HIS A 41 -9.13 10.54 -6.69
N PRO A 42 -10.47 10.69 -6.54
CA PRO A 42 -11.42 9.67 -6.95
C PRO A 42 -11.48 9.61 -8.48
N VAL A 43 -10.69 8.70 -9.03
CA VAL A 43 -10.96 8.07 -10.32
C VAL A 43 -10.86 6.56 -10.10
N ALA A 44 -11.61 6.05 -9.13
CA ALA A 44 -11.91 4.63 -9.09
C ALA A 44 -13.15 4.45 -9.99
N GLY A 45 -12.95 3.92 -11.19
CA GLY A 45 -14.04 3.71 -12.15
C GLY A 45 -15.13 2.76 -11.60
N ASP A 46 -16.15 2.47 -12.41
CA ASP A 46 -17.28 1.56 -12.09
C ASP A 46 -16.88 0.09 -11.80
N SER A 47 -15.64 -0.19 -11.38
CA SER A 47 -15.11 -1.50 -11.09
C SER A 47 -15.27 -1.89 -9.61
N TRP A 48 -15.40 -3.19 -9.37
CA TRP A 48 -15.42 -3.79 -8.04
C TRP A 48 -14.14 -3.47 -7.24
N GLU A 49 -12.99 -3.50 -7.89
CA GLU A 49 -11.70 -3.22 -7.25
C GLU A 49 -11.61 -1.78 -6.76
N GLY A 50 -12.03 -0.82 -7.59
CA GLY A 50 -12.10 0.58 -7.21
C GLY A 50 -12.99 0.80 -5.98
N PHE A 51 -14.20 0.22 -6.01
CA PHE A 51 -15.12 0.28 -4.87
C PHE A 51 -14.52 -0.29 -3.58
N VAL A 52 -13.82 -1.43 -3.65
CA VAL A 52 -13.16 -2.04 -2.48
C VAL A 52 -12.06 -1.13 -1.93
N VAL A 53 -11.17 -0.62 -2.79
CA VAL A 53 -10.08 0.27 -2.39
C VAL A 53 -10.63 1.52 -1.70
N GLU A 54 -11.64 2.19 -2.29
CA GLU A 54 -12.24 3.39 -1.71
C GLU A 54 -12.82 3.15 -0.31
N ASN A 55 -13.53 2.05 -0.10
CA ASN A 55 -14.12 1.73 1.20
C ASN A 55 -13.05 1.43 2.25
N ILE A 56 -11.99 0.70 1.87
CA ILE A 56 -10.85 0.45 2.76
C ILE A 56 -10.18 1.77 3.14
N MET A 57 -9.92 2.65 2.17
CA MET A 57 -9.28 3.95 2.42
C MET A 57 -10.11 4.87 3.32
N ARG A 58 -11.44 4.82 3.22
CA ARG A 58 -12.35 5.58 4.11
C ARG A 58 -12.38 5.03 5.53
N ALA A 59 -12.21 3.71 5.68
CA ALA A 59 -12.19 3.06 6.99
C ALA A 59 -10.81 3.12 7.66
N ALA A 60 -9.75 3.35 6.87
CA ALA A 60 -8.38 3.33 7.33
C ALA A 60 -8.08 4.45 8.35
N PRO A 61 -7.32 4.14 9.42
CA PRO A 61 -6.85 5.15 10.37
C PRO A 61 -6.08 6.26 9.67
N GLU A 62 -6.10 7.45 10.26
CA GLU A 62 -5.26 8.56 9.80
C GLU A 62 -3.79 8.12 9.70
N ARG A 63 -3.09 8.62 8.68
CA ARG A 63 -1.69 8.29 8.37
C ARG A 63 -1.44 6.88 7.83
N THR A 64 -2.49 6.10 7.56
CA THR A 64 -2.33 4.88 6.75
C THR A 64 -1.82 5.26 5.36
N ARG A 65 -0.78 4.57 4.89
CA ARG A 65 -0.29 4.70 3.50
C ARG A 65 -0.76 3.50 2.70
N ALA A 66 -1.33 3.78 1.53
CA ALA A 66 -1.81 2.75 0.62
C ALA A 66 -1.04 2.80 -0.70
N SER A 67 -0.73 1.61 -1.22
CA SER A 67 0.01 1.46 -2.47
C SER A 67 -0.29 0.13 -3.16
N PHE A 68 -0.25 0.12 -4.48
CA PHE A 68 -0.17 -1.11 -5.29
C PHE A 68 1.25 -1.67 -5.24
N TYR A 69 1.40 -2.99 -5.29
CA TYR A 69 2.73 -3.63 -5.30
C TYR A 69 2.90 -4.57 -6.47
N ARG A 70 4.09 -4.49 -7.10
CA ARG A 70 4.49 -5.38 -8.18
C ARG A 70 5.97 -5.71 -8.09
N THR A 71 6.31 -6.99 -8.20
CA THR A 71 7.71 -7.42 -8.26
C THR A 71 8.31 -7.24 -9.65
N ALA A 72 9.64 -7.22 -9.74
CA ALA A 72 10.32 -7.21 -11.03
C ALA A 72 9.98 -8.43 -11.91
N ALA A 73 9.56 -9.55 -11.31
CA ALA A 73 9.11 -10.76 -11.99
C ALA A 73 7.63 -10.72 -12.43
N GLY A 74 6.94 -9.60 -12.19
CA GLY A 74 5.53 -9.41 -12.57
C GLY A 74 4.53 -10.04 -11.60
N ALA A 75 4.94 -10.40 -10.38
CA ALA A 75 4.00 -10.81 -9.34
C ALA A 75 3.36 -9.58 -8.70
N GLU A 76 2.06 -9.63 -8.41
CA GLU A 76 1.28 -8.47 -7.98
C GLU A 76 0.59 -8.71 -6.63
N ILE A 77 0.38 -7.62 -5.88
CA ILE A 77 -0.60 -7.52 -4.79
C ILE A 77 -1.42 -6.25 -5.04
N ASP A 78 -2.74 -6.43 -5.10
CA ASP A 78 -3.69 -5.37 -5.47
C ASP A 78 -3.69 -4.19 -4.50
N LEU A 79 -3.44 -4.41 -3.20
CA LEU A 79 -3.35 -3.31 -2.24
C LEU A 79 -2.45 -3.69 -1.06
N VAL A 80 -1.55 -2.78 -0.72
CA VAL A 80 -0.70 -2.84 0.47
C VAL A 80 -1.03 -1.66 1.37
N LEU A 81 -1.29 -1.93 2.64
CA LEU A 81 -1.51 -0.91 3.68
C LEU A 81 -0.33 -0.91 4.65
N GLU A 82 0.30 0.25 4.80
CA GLU A 82 1.19 0.54 5.92
C GLU A 82 0.40 1.34 6.97
N LEU A 83 -0.01 0.65 8.03
CA LEU A 83 -0.81 1.21 9.13
C LEU A 83 0.07 2.06 10.08
N PRO A 84 -0.51 2.94 10.92
CA PRO A 84 0.26 3.87 11.76
C PRO A 84 1.30 3.22 12.68
N SER A 85 1.07 1.98 13.12
CA SER A 85 2.00 1.18 13.92
C SER A 85 3.08 0.46 13.10
N ARG A 86 3.27 0.84 11.82
CA ARG A 86 4.14 0.18 10.84
C ARG A 86 3.80 -1.29 10.59
N ARG A 87 2.53 -1.64 10.80
CA ARG A 87 2.00 -2.97 10.45
C ARG A 87 1.69 -2.95 8.97
N LEU A 88 2.21 -3.94 8.26
CA LEU A 88 2.04 -4.07 6.82
C LEU A 88 0.99 -5.12 6.51
N TRP A 89 -0.07 -4.75 5.80
CA TRP A 89 -1.12 -5.66 5.35
C TRP A 89 -1.08 -5.79 3.84
N ALA A 90 -1.23 -7.02 3.35
CA ALA A 90 -1.34 -7.32 1.93
C ALA A 90 -2.76 -7.78 1.59
N ILE A 91 -3.36 -7.20 0.56
CA ILE A 91 -4.76 -7.41 0.21
C ILE A 91 -4.85 -7.72 -1.28
N GLU A 92 -5.41 -8.89 -1.60
CA GLU A 92 -5.85 -9.26 -2.95
C GLU A 92 -7.34 -8.98 -3.08
N ILE A 93 -7.80 -8.44 -4.22
CA ILE A 93 -9.19 -8.11 -4.45
C ILE A 93 -9.75 -9.00 -5.57
N LYS A 94 -10.79 -9.78 -5.26
CA LYS A 94 -11.45 -10.65 -6.24
C LYS A 94 -12.96 -10.44 -6.21
N ARG A 95 -13.58 -10.24 -7.37
CA ARG A 95 -15.06 -10.11 -7.45
C ARG A 95 -15.81 -11.41 -7.18
N GLY A 96 -15.18 -12.57 -7.40
CA GLY A 96 -15.82 -13.89 -7.22
C GLY A 96 -15.85 -14.38 -5.77
N LEU A 97 -16.85 -15.18 -5.41
CA LEU A 97 -17.05 -15.76 -4.06
C LEU A 97 -16.08 -16.92 -3.74
N SER A 98 -15.42 -17.48 -4.74
CA SER A 98 -14.41 -18.53 -4.56
C SER A 98 -13.09 -18.05 -5.14
N PRO A 99 -12.43 -17.08 -4.50
CA PRO A 99 -11.20 -16.50 -5.02
C PRO A 99 -10.13 -17.58 -5.14
N LYS A 100 -9.39 -17.58 -6.25
CA LYS A 100 -8.18 -18.40 -6.40
C LYS A 100 -7.00 -17.47 -6.24
N LEU A 101 -6.08 -17.84 -5.35
CA LEU A 101 -4.80 -17.17 -5.21
C LEU A 101 -3.86 -17.72 -6.26
N GLU A 102 -3.20 -16.83 -6.98
CA GLU A 102 -2.21 -17.20 -7.97
C GLU A 102 -0.83 -17.33 -7.33
N ARG A 103 0.07 -18.07 -7.98
CA ARG A 103 1.45 -18.22 -7.52
C ARG A 103 2.16 -16.86 -7.36
N GLY A 104 1.81 -15.89 -8.22
CA GLY A 104 2.31 -14.52 -8.12
C GLY A 104 2.06 -13.90 -6.75
N PHE A 105 0.83 -13.94 -6.25
CA PHE A 105 0.49 -13.42 -4.92
C PHE A 105 1.39 -14.00 -3.82
N HIS A 106 1.62 -15.32 -3.84
CA HIS A 106 2.49 -15.96 -2.86
C HIS A 106 3.92 -15.45 -2.91
N HIS A 107 4.52 -15.36 -4.10
CA HIS A 107 5.87 -14.83 -4.26
C HIS A 107 5.97 -13.35 -3.84
N ALA A 108 4.98 -12.53 -4.20
CA ALA A 108 4.95 -11.12 -3.82
C ALA A 108 4.81 -10.95 -2.30
N ARG A 109 3.95 -11.76 -1.67
CA ARG A 109 3.74 -11.79 -0.22
C ARG A 109 5.00 -12.20 0.53
N GLU A 110 5.77 -13.16 0.02
CA GLU A 110 7.05 -13.56 0.62
C GLU A 110 8.05 -12.42 0.66
N GLY A 111 8.15 -11.63 -0.42
CA GLY A 111 9.02 -10.45 -0.48
C GLY A 111 8.59 -9.33 0.47
N LEU A 112 7.28 -9.12 0.63
CA LEU A 112 6.72 -8.08 1.51
C LEU A 112 6.71 -8.48 2.99
N ASN A 113 6.60 -9.76 3.31
CA ASN A 113 6.46 -10.31 4.66
C ASN A 113 5.42 -9.55 5.53
N PRO A 114 4.15 -9.45 5.07
CA PRO A 114 3.12 -8.69 5.78
C PRO A 114 2.69 -9.42 7.06
N GLU A 115 2.21 -8.65 8.03
CA GLU A 115 1.64 -9.19 9.27
C GLU A 115 0.31 -9.91 9.00
N HIS A 116 -0.52 -9.33 8.14
CA HIS A 116 -1.78 -9.92 7.72
C HIS A 116 -1.89 -9.93 6.20
N SER A 117 -2.50 -11.01 5.69
CA SER A 117 -2.79 -11.16 4.28
C SER A 117 -4.24 -11.54 4.09
N PHE A 118 -4.95 -10.76 3.29
CA PHE A 118 -6.38 -10.93 3.03
C PHE A 118 -6.66 -11.10 1.55
N VAL A 119 -7.70 -11.88 1.24
CA VAL A 119 -8.36 -11.89 -0.05
C VAL A 119 -9.77 -11.36 0.14
N VAL A 120 -10.04 -10.16 -0.37
CA VAL A 120 -11.36 -9.56 -0.31
C VAL A 120 -12.21 -10.11 -1.43
N HIS A 121 -13.36 -10.66 -1.06
CA HIS A 121 -14.37 -11.12 -2.02
C HIS A 121 -15.70 -10.38 -1.86
N SER A 122 -16.60 -10.54 -2.84
CA SER A 122 -17.93 -9.91 -2.85
C SER A 122 -18.94 -10.51 -1.87
N GLY A 123 -18.63 -11.64 -1.23
CA GLY A 123 -19.43 -12.24 -0.17
C GLY A 123 -19.15 -11.62 1.20
N ASN A 124 -19.85 -12.12 2.23
CA ASN A 124 -19.74 -11.63 3.61
C ASN A 124 -19.02 -12.62 4.55
N GLU A 125 -18.58 -13.76 4.04
CA GLU A 125 -17.94 -14.78 4.86
C GLU A 125 -16.48 -14.45 5.15
N ARG A 126 -15.97 -15.00 6.25
CA ARG A 126 -14.55 -15.02 6.58
C ARG A 126 -14.11 -16.46 6.82
N TYR A 127 -13.06 -16.88 6.14
CA TYR A 127 -12.51 -18.21 6.29
C TYR A 127 -11.02 -18.25 5.94
N ARG A 128 -10.30 -19.22 6.52
CA ARG A 128 -8.89 -19.43 6.16
C ARG A 128 -8.82 -19.90 4.71
N LYS A 129 -8.08 -19.18 3.86
CA LYS A 129 -7.92 -19.52 2.45
C LYS A 129 -6.75 -20.48 2.23
N THR A 130 -5.63 -20.18 2.89
CA THR A 130 -4.41 -20.99 2.93
C THR A 130 -3.60 -20.55 4.15
N GLU A 131 -2.44 -21.15 4.38
CA GLU A 131 -1.59 -20.78 5.51
C GLU A 131 -1.22 -19.28 5.45
N GLY A 132 -1.50 -18.56 6.54
CA GLY A 132 -1.22 -17.13 6.67
C GLY A 132 -2.04 -16.21 5.76
N VAL A 133 -3.13 -16.69 5.13
CA VAL A 133 -4.02 -15.88 4.30
C VAL A 133 -5.49 -16.20 4.58
N GLU A 134 -6.30 -15.16 4.78
CA GLU A 134 -7.73 -15.27 5.03
C GLU A 134 -8.54 -14.67 3.87
N ALA A 135 -9.61 -15.36 3.48
CA ALA A 135 -10.65 -14.75 2.66
C ALA A 135 -11.63 -14.03 3.58
N ILE A 136 -12.04 -12.82 3.21
CA ILE A 136 -12.89 -11.95 4.05
C ILE A 136 -13.80 -11.09 3.17
N GLY A 137 -15.00 -10.80 3.64
CA GLY A 137 -15.88 -9.80 3.03
C GLY A 137 -15.38 -8.36 3.27
N LEU A 138 -15.72 -7.45 2.35
CA LEU A 138 -15.30 -6.04 2.44
C LEU A 138 -15.68 -5.38 3.78
N SER A 139 -16.92 -5.58 4.24
CA SER A 139 -17.41 -4.95 5.47
C SER A 139 -16.61 -5.35 6.71
N ASP A 140 -16.23 -6.63 6.80
CA ASP A 140 -15.42 -7.11 7.92
C ASP A 140 -13.98 -6.63 7.81
N LEU A 141 -13.40 -6.58 6.61
CA LEU A 141 -12.07 -5.99 6.43
C LEU A 141 -12.05 -4.51 6.81
N CYS A 142 -13.03 -3.71 6.39
CA CYS A 142 -13.12 -2.30 6.79
C CYS A 142 -13.18 -2.15 8.32
N ARG A 143 -13.91 -3.03 9.01
CA ARG A 143 -13.95 -3.06 10.47
C ARG A 143 -12.58 -3.37 11.06
N GLU A 144 -11.91 -4.41 10.59
CA GLU A 144 -10.56 -4.80 11.02
C GLU A 144 -9.57 -3.65 10.87
N VAL A 145 -9.53 -3.02 9.69
CA VAL A 145 -8.66 -1.88 9.42
C VAL A 145 -8.98 -0.70 10.35
N SER A 146 -10.26 -0.41 10.64
CA SER A 146 -10.63 0.71 11.51
C SER A 146 -10.21 0.54 12.98
N LEU A 147 -9.86 -0.68 13.39
CA LEU A 147 -9.49 -1.02 14.77
C LEU A 147 -7.96 -1.06 15.01
N THR A 148 -7.14 -0.83 13.97
CA THR A 148 -5.68 -0.87 14.07
C THR A 148 -5.06 0.45 14.48
#